data_AF-A0A1Z9QXG5-F1
#
_entry.id   AF-A0A1Z9QXG5-F1
#
_cell.length_a   1.000
_cell.length_b   1.000
_cell.length_c   1.000
_cell.angle_alpha   90.00
_cell.angle_beta   90.00
_cell.angle_gamma   90.00
#
_symmetry.space_group_name_H-M   'P 1'
#
loop_
_entity.id
_entity.type
_entity.pdbx_description
1 polymer ?
#
loop_
_entity_poly.entity_id
_entity_poly.type
_entity_poly.pdbx_seq_one_letter_code
_entity_poly.pdbx_strand_id
1 'polypeptide(L)'
;MNPGNFAMNRSYFWIFLLIHLAGKHSAGAHNTYFLPGDAFFHTVLTEETLNRIEEEKNPIFNYSRPEFLDNSLCGYAGFSKLEFRNMPIELKQRLRQVYDELREDVPKRIEIRDEIIYKQGEFGDIAVKTGNQLTREVNGFSVFVVNDTFLSTRFVLGLKYNEDWGEQVTAFGHDRNHVHLESFIQTPEAIAEDWRDSKLVAPLSTECPVVSNKNISVPVLASPSCKFMVLKHPDVQELADADKNNSMYEISTAGVTRYIKKGKHWVRQKPRRLR
;
A
#
# COMPACT_ATOMS: atom_id res chain seq x y z
N MET A 1 44.82 -31.04 55.77
CA MET A 1 45.05 -30.06 54.68
C MET A 1 44.95 -30.78 53.34
N ASN A 2 43.82 -30.68 52.64
CA ASN A 2 43.70 -30.00 51.34
C ASN A 2 42.24 -30.10 50.87
N PRO A 3 41.58 -28.99 50.52
CA PRO A 3 40.17 -28.96 50.16
C PRO A 3 39.99 -29.33 48.68
N GLY A 4 38.99 -30.17 48.41
CA GLY A 4 38.55 -30.47 47.05
C GLY A 4 37.86 -29.25 46.44
N ASN A 5 38.41 -28.79 45.32
CA ASN A 5 37.92 -27.66 44.53
C ASN A 5 36.48 -27.90 44.04
N PHE A 6 35.53 -27.13 44.55
CA PHE A 6 34.26 -26.85 43.88
C PHE A 6 34.55 -25.88 42.72
N ALA A 7 34.89 -26.43 41.56
CA ALA A 7 34.90 -25.66 40.31
C ALA A 7 33.44 -25.50 39.84
N MET A 8 32.77 -24.48 40.37
CA MET A 8 31.46 -24.05 39.89
C MET A 8 31.60 -23.62 38.42
N ASN A 9 30.88 -24.33 37.53
CA ASN A 9 30.89 -24.13 36.08
C ASN A 9 30.64 -22.66 35.72
N ARG A 10 31.70 -21.92 35.39
CA ARG A 10 31.67 -20.54 34.90
C ARG A 10 30.85 -20.37 33.60
N SER A 11 30.42 -21.47 32.97
CA SER A 11 29.71 -21.47 31.69
C SER A 11 28.23 -21.09 31.76
N TYR A 12 27.56 -21.20 32.91
CA TYR A 12 26.12 -20.84 33.02
C TYR A 12 25.87 -19.35 33.25
N PHE A 13 26.86 -18.62 33.80
CA PHE A 13 26.74 -17.20 34.08
C PHE A 13 26.78 -16.35 32.79
N TRP A 14 27.50 -16.82 31.77
CA TRP A 14 27.57 -16.14 30.47
C TRP A 14 26.32 -16.32 29.60
N ILE A 15 25.59 -17.44 29.75
CA ILE A 15 24.35 -17.68 29.00
C ILE A 15 23.21 -16.78 29.51
N PHE A 16 23.11 -16.55 30.83
CA PHE A 16 22.12 -15.62 31.37
C PHE A 16 22.44 -14.14 31.05
N LEU A 17 23.71 -13.77 30.91
CA LEU A 17 24.11 -12.42 30.51
C LEU A 17 23.78 -12.14 29.02
N LEU A 18 23.91 -13.14 28.15
CA LEU A 18 23.53 -13.04 26.73
C LEU A 18 22.00 -12.94 26.52
N ILE A 19 21.20 -13.53 27.40
CA ILE A 19 19.73 -13.42 27.35
C ILE A 19 19.24 -12.05 27.85
N HIS A 20 19.99 -11.37 28.73
CA HIS A 20 19.64 -10.01 29.19
C HIS A 20 20.15 -8.89 28.26
N LEU A 21 21.14 -9.15 27.41
CA LEU A 21 21.56 -8.24 26.34
C LEU A 21 20.68 -8.34 25.08
N ALA A 22 19.76 -9.31 25.02
CA ALA A 22 18.66 -9.35 24.04
C ALA A 22 17.45 -8.48 24.47
N GLY A 23 17.64 -7.60 25.45
CA GLY A 23 16.63 -6.66 25.91
C GLY A 23 16.41 -5.51 24.93
N LYS A 24 15.29 -5.58 24.19
CA LYS A 24 14.68 -4.49 23.41
C LYS A 24 15.56 -3.88 22.31
N HIS A 25 16.06 -4.70 21.40
CA HIS A 25 16.17 -4.21 20.03
C HIS A 25 14.75 -4.12 19.46
N SER A 26 14.09 -2.98 19.62
CA SER A 26 12.93 -2.65 18.79
C SER A 26 13.41 -2.73 17.34
N ALA A 27 12.86 -3.67 16.57
CA ALA A 27 13.20 -3.82 15.16
C ALA A 27 12.98 -2.46 14.47
N GLY A 28 14.07 -1.94 13.88
CA GLY A 28 14.17 -0.56 13.39
C GLY A 28 13.50 -0.29 12.05
N ALA A 29 12.51 -1.09 11.68
CA ALA A 29 11.73 -0.84 10.49
C ALA A 29 10.25 -1.02 10.82
N HIS A 30 9.42 -0.29 10.10
CA HIS A 30 7.97 -0.36 10.18
C HIS A 30 7.45 -0.34 8.76
N ASN A 31 6.38 -1.08 8.51
CA ASN A 31 5.72 -1.11 7.21
C ASN A 31 4.55 -0.12 7.24
N THR A 32 4.58 0.91 6.40
CA THR A 32 3.60 1.99 6.41
C THR A 32 2.50 1.73 5.41
N TYR A 33 1.27 1.61 5.90
CA TYR A 33 0.05 1.64 5.10
C TYR A 33 -0.36 3.10 4.80
N PHE A 34 -1.66 3.37 4.67
CA PHE A 34 -2.17 4.73 4.57
C PHE A 34 -2.09 5.43 5.92
N LEU A 35 -1.47 6.61 5.95
CA LEU A 35 -1.53 7.50 7.10
C LEU A 35 -2.51 8.65 6.80
N PRO A 36 -3.21 9.21 7.81
CA PRO A 36 -4.21 10.27 7.61
C PRO A 36 -3.73 11.53 6.85
N GLY A 37 -2.42 11.80 6.84
CA GLY A 37 -1.84 12.93 6.10
C GLY A 37 -1.47 12.61 4.65
N ASP A 38 -1.54 11.36 4.22
CA ASP A 38 -1.14 10.96 2.87
C ASP A 38 -2.11 11.53 1.82
N ALA A 39 -1.58 12.03 0.70
CA ALA A 39 -2.36 12.58 -0.41
C ALA A 39 -3.14 11.52 -1.21
N PHE A 40 -2.83 10.23 -1.02
CA PHE A 40 -3.47 9.14 -1.73
C PHE A 40 -3.59 7.87 -0.88
N PHE A 41 -4.51 7.00 -1.28
CA PHE A 41 -4.58 5.61 -0.85
C PHE A 41 -4.31 4.72 -2.07
N HIS A 42 -3.28 3.86 -2.01
CA HIS A 42 -2.96 2.97 -3.12
C HIS A 42 -3.56 1.58 -2.95
N THR A 43 -4.15 1.07 -4.01
CA THR A 43 -4.71 -0.28 -4.08
C THR A 43 -4.40 -0.88 -5.45
N VAL A 44 -4.70 -2.16 -5.62
CA VAL A 44 -4.52 -2.87 -6.89
C VAL A 44 -5.87 -3.39 -7.36
N LEU A 45 -6.20 -3.09 -8.60
CA LEU A 45 -7.43 -3.53 -9.25
C LEU A 45 -7.19 -4.85 -9.96
N THR A 46 -7.87 -5.89 -9.49
CA THR A 46 -7.95 -7.21 -10.11
C THR A 46 -9.39 -7.51 -10.53
N GLU A 47 -9.59 -8.56 -11.32
CA GLU A 47 -10.94 -9.06 -11.66
C GLU A 47 -11.73 -9.43 -10.40
N GLU A 48 -11.08 -10.08 -9.43
CA GLU A 48 -11.68 -10.39 -8.12
C GLU A 48 -12.10 -9.12 -7.37
N THR A 49 -11.25 -8.10 -7.36
CA THR A 49 -11.57 -6.81 -6.73
C THR A 49 -12.79 -6.18 -7.40
N LEU A 50 -12.84 -6.18 -8.73
CA LEU A 50 -13.96 -5.62 -9.47
C LEU A 50 -15.28 -6.34 -9.23
N ASN A 51 -15.27 -7.68 -9.28
CA ASN A 51 -16.47 -8.48 -9.02
C ASN A 51 -17.04 -8.16 -7.63
N ARG A 52 -16.16 -8.04 -6.63
CA ARG A 52 -16.55 -7.68 -5.27
C ARG A 52 -17.13 -6.26 -5.19
N ILE A 53 -16.47 -5.25 -5.75
CA ILE A 53 -16.97 -3.87 -5.62
C ILE A 53 -18.26 -3.63 -6.41
N GLU A 54 -18.53 -4.39 -7.46
CA GLU A 54 -19.77 -4.30 -8.24
C GLU A 54 -20.99 -4.65 -7.37
N GLU A 55 -20.85 -5.68 -6.53
CA GLU A 55 -21.91 -6.18 -5.64
C GLU A 55 -22.05 -5.36 -4.35
N GLU A 56 -20.96 -4.77 -3.85
CA GLU A 56 -20.93 -4.10 -2.54
C GLU A 56 -21.42 -2.64 -2.59
N LYS A 57 -22.41 -2.26 -1.78
CA LYS A 57 -22.82 -0.83 -1.67
C LYS A 57 -21.70 0.07 -1.15
N ASN A 58 -20.90 -0.44 -0.21
CA ASN A 58 -19.77 0.26 0.42
C ASN A 58 -18.49 -0.55 0.20
N PRO A 59 -17.89 -0.50 -0.99
CA PRO A 59 -16.76 -1.35 -1.29
C PRO A 59 -15.53 -1.03 -0.44
N ILE A 60 -14.80 -2.08 -0.05
CA ILE A 60 -13.56 -1.96 0.72
C ILE A 60 -12.35 -2.25 -0.16
N PHE A 61 -11.43 -1.30 -0.26
CA PHE A 61 -10.14 -1.43 -0.92
C PHE A 61 -9.05 -1.74 0.09
N ASN A 62 -8.20 -2.72 -0.23
CA ASN A 62 -7.04 -3.05 0.59
C ASN A 62 -5.84 -2.21 0.13
N TYR A 63 -5.11 -1.66 1.08
CA TYR A 63 -3.90 -0.92 0.80
C TYR A 63 -2.85 -1.88 0.23
N SER A 64 -2.27 -1.51 -0.91
CA SER A 64 -1.18 -2.27 -1.51
C SER A 64 0.10 -1.46 -1.40
N ARG A 65 1.15 -2.09 -0.85
CA ARG A 65 2.49 -1.52 -0.86
C ARG A 65 3.24 -2.03 -2.11
N PRO A 66 4.14 -1.23 -2.70
CA PRO A 66 5.03 -1.70 -3.75
C PRO A 66 5.89 -2.87 -3.26
N GLU A 67 6.11 -3.87 -4.12
CA GLU A 67 6.80 -5.12 -3.75
C GLU A 67 8.21 -4.89 -3.19
N PHE A 68 8.90 -3.84 -3.64
CA PHE A 68 10.24 -3.50 -3.14
C PHE A 68 10.24 -3.00 -1.68
N LEU A 69 9.07 -2.68 -1.12
CA LEU A 69 8.89 -2.34 0.30
C LEU A 69 8.39 -3.52 1.16
N ASP A 70 8.04 -4.67 0.56
CA ASP A 70 7.22 -5.70 1.23
C ASP A 70 7.98 -6.64 2.19
N ASN A 71 9.27 -6.44 2.45
CA ASN A 71 10.11 -7.47 3.09
C ASN A 71 10.80 -7.09 4.41
N SER A 72 10.23 -6.17 5.19
CA SER A 72 10.75 -5.87 6.52
C SER A 72 9.95 -6.63 7.59
N LEU A 73 10.59 -7.50 8.39
CA LEU A 73 10.02 -8.22 9.54
C LEU A 73 9.71 -7.23 10.69
N CYS A 74 8.74 -6.38 10.43
CA CYS A 74 8.59 -5.09 11.06
C CYS A 74 7.11 -4.83 11.31
N GLY A 75 6.80 -4.19 12.43
CA GLY A 75 5.41 -3.87 12.76
C GLY A 75 4.79 -2.96 11.69
N TYR A 76 3.47 -2.95 11.60
CA TYR A 76 2.75 -2.11 10.65
C TYR A 76 2.29 -0.81 11.30
N ALA A 77 2.27 0.29 10.54
CA ALA A 77 1.70 1.57 10.93
C ALA A 77 0.71 2.05 9.86
N GLY A 78 -0.37 2.73 10.26
CA GLY A 78 -1.38 3.20 9.32
C GLY A 78 -2.54 2.22 9.10
N PHE A 79 -3.48 2.63 8.26
CA PHE A 79 -4.71 1.91 7.96
C PHE A 79 -4.56 1.09 6.67
N SER A 80 -4.85 -0.21 6.73
CA SER A 80 -4.70 -1.13 5.60
C SER A 80 -5.95 -1.22 4.73
N LYS A 81 -7.03 -0.53 5.08
CA LYS A 81 -8.31 -0.59 4.36
C LYS A 81 -8.92 0.78 4.19
N LEU A 82 -9.58 0.98 3.05
CA LEU A 82 -10.40 2.16 2.74
C LEU A 82 -11.78 1.69 2.29
N GLU A 83 -12.81 2.19 2.94
CA GLU A 83 -14.21 2.00 2.55
C GLU A 83 -14.70 3.21 1.75
N PHE A 84 -15.26 2.97 0.56
CA PHE A 84 -15.92 4.02 -0.22
C PHE A 84 -17.42 3.96 0.02
N ARG A 85 -17.93 4.79 0.94
CA ARG A 85 -19.36 4.77 1.31
C ARG A 85 -20.26 5.17 0.15
N ASN A 86 -21.29 4.38 -0.11
CA ASN A 86 -22.28 4.61 -1.16
C ASN A 86 -21.65 4.89 -2.52
N MET A 87 -20.65 4.09 -2.91
CA MET A 87 -19.94 4.29 -4.16
C MET A 87 -20.92 4.28 -5.35
N PRO A 88 -20.98 5.36 -6.17
CA PRO A 88 -21.92 5.44 -7.28
C PRO A 88 -21.75 4.28 -8.26
N ILE A 89 -22.86 3.76 -8.77
CA ILE A 89 -22.86 2.62 -9.71
C ILE A 89 -22.07 2.98 -10.98
N GLU A 90 -22.18 4.23 -11.44
CA GLU A 90 -21.46 4.74 -12.61
C GLU A 90 -19.94 4.71 -12.39
N LEU A 91 -19.48 4.92 -11.16
CA LEU A 91 -18.06 4.91 -10.83
C LEU A 91 -17.50 3.49 -10.87
N LYS A 92 -18.27 2.51 -10.37
CA LYS A 92 -17.95 1.08 -10.48
C LYS A 92 -17.90 0.61 -11.93
N GLN A 93 -18.91 0.96 -12.72
CA GLN A 93 -18.98 0.62 -14.15
C GLN A 93 -17.80 1.20 -14.92
N ARG A 94 -17.35 2.41 -14.59
CA ARG A 94 -16.17 3.01 -15.24
C ARG A 94 -14.86 2.34 -14.82
N LEU A 95 -14.73 1.90 -13.57
CA LEU A 95 -13.59 1.09 -13.14
C LEU A 95 -13.52 -0.22 -13.91
N ARG A 96 -14.66 -0.92 -14.08
CA ARG A 96 -14.76 -2.10 -14.93
C ARG A 96 -14.37 -1.80 -16.38
N GLN A 97 -14.95 -0.76 -16.97
CA GLN A 97 -14.67 -0.36 -18.34
C GLN A 97 -13.17 -0.10 -18.56
N VAL A 98 -12.53 0.67 -17.67
CA VAL A 98 -11.10 0.96 -17.79
C VAL A 98 -10.25 -0.29 -17.58
N TYR A 99 -10.63 -1.17 -16.65
CA TYR A 99 -9.94 -2.45 -16.47
C TYR A 99 -10.01 -3.31 -17.75
N ASP A 100 -11.20 -3.45 -18.34
CA ASP A 100 -11.39 -4.24 -19.56
C ASP A 100 -10.59 -3.65 -20.73
N GLU A 101 -10.59 -2.32 -20.91
CA GLU A 101 -9.78 -1.62 -21.92
C GLU A 101 -8.28 -1.89 -21.71
N LEU A 102 -7.79 -1.81 -20.46
CA LEU A 102 -6.39 -2.09 -20.16
C LEU A 102 -6.02 -3.56 -20.41
N ARG A 103 -6.98 -4.49 -20.26
CA ARG A 103 -6.78 -5.93 -20.52
C ARG A 103 -6.69 -6.28 -22.00
N GLU A 104 -7.16 -5.43 -22.90
CA GLU A 104 -6.91 -5.59 -24.34
C GLU A 104 -5.40 -5.54 -24.66
N ASP A 105 -4.67 -4.67 -23.96
CA ASP A 105 -3.22 -4.49 -24.15
C ASP A 105 -2.35 -5.31 -23.19
N VAL A 106 -2.86 -5.63 -22.00
CA VAL A 106 -2.11 -6.30 -20.92
C VAL A 106 -2.84 -7.58 -20.50
N PRO A 107 -2.51 -8.73 -21.12
CA PRO A 107 -3.14 -10.00 -20.80
C PRO A 107 -3.07 -10.36 -19.32
N LYS A 108 -4.14 -10.97 -18.78
CA LYS A 108 -4.20 -11.46 -17.40
C LYS A 108 -3.11 -12.51 -17.15
N ARG A 109 -2.41 -12.40 -16.02
CA ARG A 109 -1.49 -13.41 -15.50
C ARG A 109 -2.09 -13.98 -14.23
N ILE A 110 -2.39 -15.27 -14.26
CA ILE A 110 -2.94 -16.02 -13.14
C ILE A 110 -1.84 -16.91 -12.57
N GLU A 111 -1.65 -16.84 -11.27
CA GLU A 111 -0.84 -17.79 -10.52
C GLU A 111 -1.75 -18.82 -9.86
N ILE A 112 -1.34 -20.08 -9.94
CA ILE A 112 -2.01 -21.22 -9.33
C ILE A 112 -1.10 -21.73 -8.21
N ARG A 113 -1.62 -21.77 -6.98
CA ARG A 113 -0.90 -22.29 -5.81
C ARG A 113 -1.74 -23.33 -5.11
N ASP A 114 -1.10 -24.35 -4.55
CA ASP A 114 -1.80 -25.30 -3.68
C ASP A 114 -2.26 -24.57 -2.42
N GLU A 115 -3.51 -24.79 -2.01
CA GLU A 115 -3.99 -24.33 -0.72
C GLU A 115 -3.32 -25.14 0.40
N ILE A 116 -2.74 -24.42 1.37
CA ILE A 116 -2.07 -24.99 2.53
C ILE A 116 -2.85 -24.58 3.78
N ILE A 117 -3.25 -25.57 4.57
CA ILE A 117 -3.78 -25.36 5.92
C ILE A 117 -2.76 -25.80 6.95
N TYR A 118 -2.67 -25.06 8.04
CA TYR A 118 -1.81 -25.42 9.17
C TYR A 118 -2.64 -26.20 10.18
N LYS A 119 -2.18 -27.41 10.52
CA LYS A 119 -2.79 -28.25 11.56
C LYS A 119 -1.84 -28.35 12.74
N GLN A 120 -2.39 -28.20 13.95
CA GLN A 120 -1.60 -28.33 15.17
C GLN A 120 -1.06 -29.76 15.30
N GLY A 121 0.27 -29.90 15.27
CA GLY A 121 0.98 -31.15 15.47
C GLY A 121 1.70 -31.19 16.81
N GLU A 122 2.21 -32.37 17.17
CA GLU A 122 2.91 -32.64 18.43
C GLU A 122 4.19 -31.79 18.60
N PHE A 123 4.82 -31.37 17.49
CA PHE A 123 6.05 -30.58 17.45
C PHE A 123 5.85 -29.18 16.85
N GLY A 124 4.60 -28.70 16.81
CA GLY A 124 4.22 -27.43 16.17
C GLY A 124 3.30 -27.62 14.98
N ASP A 125 2.93 -26.51 14.36
CA ASP A 125 1.98 -26.50 13.24
C ASP A 125 2.58 -27.12 11.98
N ILE A 126 1.87 -28.06 11.37
CA ILE A 126 2.26 -28.76 10.15
C ILE A 126 1.46 -28.18 8.97
N ALA A 127 2.17 -27.77 7.92
CA ALA A 127 1.59 -27.36 6.64
C ALA A 127 1.07 -28.58 5.88
N VAL A 128 -0.24 -28.65 5.65
CA VAL A 128 -0.90 -29.73 4.92
C VAL A 128 -1.57 -29.15 3.67
N LYS A 129 -1.23 -29.67 2.50
CA LYS A 129 -1.92 -29.35 1.25
C LYS A 129 -3.35 -29.91 1.31
N THR A 130 -4.36 -29.10 1.03
CA THR A 130 -5.76 -29.54 1.04
C THR A 130 -6.15 -30.34 -0.20
N GLY A 131 -5.36 -30.21 -1.28
CA GLY A 131 -5.70 -30.70 -2.61
C GLY A 131 -6.48 -29.68 -3.45
N ASN A 132 -6.88 -28.54 -2.87
CA ASN A 132 -7.45 -27.43 -3.61
C ASN A 132 -6.35 -26.55 -4.22
N GLN A 133 -6.70 -25.85 -5.30
CA GLN A 133 -5.87 -24.85 -5.93
C GLN A 133 -6.47 -23.46 -5.72
N LEU A 134 -5.62 -22.54 -5.27
CA LEU A 134 -5.91 -21.12 -5.22
C LEU A 134 -5.43 -20.48 -6.52
N THR A 135 -6.34 -19.80 -7.21
CA THR A 135 -6.04 -19.03 -8.41
C THR A 135 -6.05 -17.55 -8.05
N ARG A 136 -4.98 -16.82 -8.36
CA ARG A 136 -4.88 -15.38 -8.09
C ARG A 136 -4.32 -14.64 -9.30
N GLU A 137 -4.95 -13.51 -9.63
CA GLU A 137 -4.38 -12.55 -10.58
C GLU A 137 -3.17 -11.83 -9.96
N VAL A 138 -2.00 -11.92 -10.60
CA VAL A 138 -0.74 -11.38 -10.08
C VAL A 138 -0.26 -10.10 -10.78
N ASN A 139 -0.96 -9.68 -11.84
CA ASN A 139 -0.63 -8.47 -12.58
C ASN A 139 -1.82 -7.50 -12.63
N GLY A 140 -2.45 -7.24 -11.48
CA GLY A 140 -3.48 -6.22 -11.36
C GLY A 140 -2.93 -4.82 -11.65
N PHE A 141 -3.84 -3.86 -11.84
CA PHE A 141 -3.47 -2.48 -12.16
C PHE A 141 -3.35 -1.62 -10.90
N SER A 142 -2.29 -0.82 -10.80
CA SER A 142 -2.11 0.14 -9.71
C SER A 142 -3.17 1.23 -9.78
N VAL A 143 -3.82 1.47 -8.63
CA VAL A 143 -4.87 2.47 -8.49
C VAL A 143 -4.58 3.37 -7.30
N PHE A 144 -4.60 4.66 -7.55
CA PHE A 144 -4.48 5.69 -6.52
C PHE A 144 -5.83 6.36 -6.31
N VAL A 145 -6.38 6.24 -5.11
CA VAL A 145 -7.53 7.05 -4.69
C VAL A 145 -7.00 8.40 -4.21
N VAL A 146 -7.45 9.47 -4.84
CA VAL A 146 -7.02 10.86 -4.57
C VAL A 146 -8.24 11.76 -4.47
N ASN A 147 -8.08 12.95 -3.88
CA ASN A 147 -9.13 13.99 -3.92
C ASN A 147 -9.43 14.40 -5.37
N ASP A 148 -10.67 14.77 -5.67
CA ASP A 148 -11.08 15.30 -6.98
C ASP A 148 -10.25 16.52 -7.42
N THR A 149 -9.86 17.35 -6.45
CA THR A 149 -9.01 18.53 -6.58
C THR A 149 -7.53 18.23 -6.84
N PHE A 150 -7.08 16.97 -6.74
CA PHE A 150 -5.68 16.62 -7.01
C PHE A 150 -5.33 16.90 -8.48
N LEU A 151 -4.29 17.71 -8.69
CA LEU A 151 -3.84 18.16 -10.01
C LEU A 151 -2.63 17.34 -10.49
N SER A 152 -2.89 16.21 -11.15
CA SER A 152 -1.85 15.34 -11.74
C SER A 152 -1.01 16.03 -12.82
N THR A 153 -1.48 17.14 -13.38
CA THR A 153 -0.70 17.98 -14.31
C THR A 153 0.39 18.78 -13.61
N ARG A 154 0.26 19.00 -12.29
CA ARG A 154 1.16 19.83 -11.49
C ARG A 154 2.00 19.00 -10.51
N PHE A 155 1.40 18.02 -9.86
CA PHE A 155 2.01 17.21 -8.81
C PHE A 155 2.25 15.78 -9.29
N VAL A 156 3.32 15.16 -8.81
CA VAL A 156 3.69 13.78 -9.15
C VAL A 156 2.80 12.81 -8.39
N LEU A 157 2.09 11.95 -9.11
CA LEU A 157 1.31 10.87 -8.53
C LEU A 157 2.26 9.83 -7.89
N GLY A 158 1.92 9.36 -6.68
CA GLY A 158 2.74 8.40 -5.95
C GLY A 158 3.62 9.01 -4.86
N LEU A 159 3.68 10.34 -4.76
CA LEU A 159 4.26 11.04 -3.61
C LEU A 159 3.21 11.24 -2.52
N LYS A 160 3.60 11.05 -1.25
CA LYS A 160 2.67 11.03 -0.11
C LYS A 160 2.26 12.43 0.33
N TYR A 161 3.14 13.42 0.15
CA TYR A 161 2.97 14.81 0.52
C TYR A 161 2.60 15.02 2.00
N ASN A 162 3.13 14.17 2.87
CA ASN A 162 2.77 14.11 4.30
C ASN A 162 3.99 14.44 5.17
N GLU A 163 4.09 15.67 5.69
CA GLU A 163 5.19 16.08 6.59
C GLU A 163 5.09 15.47 7.99
N ASP A 164 3.88 15.10 8.43
CA ASP A 164 3.60 14.64 9.79
C ASP A 164 3.74 13.11 9.94
N TRP A 165 4.27 12.42 8.91
CA TRP A 165 4.37 10.97 8.86
C TRP A 165 5.05 10.37 10.10
N GLY A 166 6.11 11.01 10.60
CA GLY A 166 6.88 10.51 11.73
C GLY A 166 6.07 10.50 13.03
N GLU A 167 5.25 11.53 13.26
CA GLU A 167 4.36 11.61 14.42
C GLU A 167 3.23 10.60 14.31
N GLN A 168 2.66 10.46 13.10
CA GLN A 168 1.58 9.52 12.82
C GLN A 168 2.02 8.07 13.04
N VAL A 169 3.20 7.68 12.56
CA VAL A 169 3.77 6.35 12.79
C VAL A 169 4.00 6.09 14.29
N THR A 170 4.49 7.09 15.03
CA THR A 170 4.64 6.96 16.50
C THR A 170 3.30 6.85 17.23
N ALA A 171 2.24 7.49 16.73
CA ALA A 171 0.88 7.31 17.26
C ALA A 171 0.34 5.87 17.04
N PHE A 172 0.86 5.16 16.03
CA PHE A 172 0.74 3.70 15.88
C PHE A 172 1.78 2.94 16.74
N GLY A 173 2.21 3.47 17.88
CA GLY A 173 3.01 2.74 18.87
C GLY A 173 4.44 2.37 18.45
N HIS A 174 4.96 2.94 17.37
CA HIS A 174 6.35 2.77 16.94
C HIS A 174 7.28 3.78 17.63
N ASP A 175 8.52 3.40 17.88
CA ASP A 175 9.52 4.29 18.49
C ASP A 175 9.99 5.34 17.49
N ARG A 176 9.85 6.62 17.83
CA ARG A 176 10.23 7.78 17.01
C ARG A 176 11.68 7.75 16.52
N ASN A 177 12.59 7.10 17.24
CA ASN A 177 14.01 7.00 16.86
C ASN A 177 14.28 5.90 15.82
N HIS A 178 13.28 5.08 15.54
CA HIS A 178 13.38 3.87 14.70
C HIS A 178 12.43 3.92 13.49
N VAL A 179 11.82 5.09 13.21
CA VAL A 179 10.97 5.30 12.04
C VAL A 179 11.76 5.91 10.88
N HIS A 180 11.59 5.34 9.68
CA HIS A 180 12.08 5.89 8.42
C HIS A 180 10.91 6.22 7.49
N LEU A 181 11.08 7.21 6.60
CA LEU A 181 10.07 7.55 5.62
C LEU A 181 9.96 6.43 4.57
N GLU A 182 8.78 5.83 4.43
CA GLU A 182 8.47 4.94 3.31
C GLU A 182 7.87 5.73 2.14
N SER A 183 8.59 5.79 1.02
CA SER A 183 8.14 6.42 -0.22
C SER A 183 7.97 5.38 -1.33
N PHE A 184 6.93 5.56 -2.14
CA PHE A 184 6.68 4.75 -3.34
C PHE A 184 7.66 5.08 -4.47
N ILE A 185 8.32 6.24 -4.41
CA ILE A 185 9.33 6.68 -5.37
C ILE A 185 10.57 7.08 -4.57
N GLN A 186 11.66 6.32 -4.71
CA GLN A 186 12.84 6.43 -3.84
C GLN A 186 13.97 7.30 -4.41
N THR A 187 13.75 7.97 -5.55
CA THR A 187 14.76 8.89 -6.12
C THR A 187 14.91 10.13 -5.23
N PRO A 188 16.15 10.65 -5.03
CA PRO A 188 16.37 11.85 -4.22
C PRO A 188 15.52 13.06 -4.65
N GLU A 189 15.32 13.25 -5.95
CA GLU A 189 14.53 14.36 -6.51
C GLU A 189 13.05 14.24 -6.13
N ALA A 190 12.51 13.02 -6.14
CA ALA A 190 11.13 12.76 -5.75
C ALA A 190 10.90 12.98 -4.25
N ILE A 191 11.85 12.56 -3.41
CA ILE A 191 11.80 12.81 -1.96
C ILE A 191 11.88 14.31 -1.67
N ALA A 192 12.77 15.04 -2.36
CA ALA A 192 12.84 16.49 -2.22
C ALA A 192 11.55 17.19 -2.67
N GLU A 193 10.91 16.71 -3.74
CA GLU A 193 9.63 17.21 -4.23
C GLU A 193 8.47 16.91 -3.27
N ASP A 194 8.43 15.70 -2.72
CA ASP A 194 7.46 15.26 -1.70
C ASP A 194 7.43 16.22 -0.50
N TRP A 195 8.61 16.62 -0.04
CA TRP A 195 8.75 17.56 1.08
C TRP A 195 8.50 19.02 0.68
N ARG A 196 8.95 19.43 -0.51
CA ARG A 196 8.76 20.82 -0.98
C ARG A 196 7.28 21.17 -1.14
N ASP A 197 6.51 20.25 -1.70
CA ASP A 197 5.13 20.50 -2.13
C ASP A 197 4.08 19.93 -1.15
N SER A 198 4.51 19.33 -0.05
CA SER A 198 3.66 18.77 1.02
C SER A 198 2.53 19.71 1.45
N LYS A 199 2.82 21.00 1.65
CA LYS A 199 1.86 22.02 2.09
C LYS A 199 0.96 22.53 0.95
N LEU A 200 1.28 22.18 -0.29
CA LEU A 200 0.54 22.58 -1.49
C LEU A 200 -0.46 21.50 -1.94
N VAL A 201 -0.29 20.26 -1.48
CA VAL A 201 -1.16 19.13 -1.79
C VAL A 201 -1.98 18.79 -0.55
N ALA A 202 -3.30 18.86 -0.67
CA ALA A 202 -4.18 18.50 0.44
C ALA A 202 -4.10 16.98 0.73
N PRO A 203 -4.11 16.56 2.01
CA PRO A 203 -4.27 15.15 2.38
C PRO A 203 -5.54 14.55 1.78
N LEU A 204 -5.54 13.24 1.53
CA LEU A 204 -6.74 12.53 1.08
C LEU A 204 -7.88 12.77 2.08
N SER A 205 -9.03 13.19 1.58
CA SER A 205 -10.20 13.47 2.41
C SER A 205 -10.78 12.15 2.92
N THR A 206 -10.40 11.79 4.14
CA THR A 206 -10.86 10.59 4.82
C THR A 206 -11.29 10.87 6.25
N GLU A 207 -12.34 10.18 6.70
CA GLU A 207 -12.64 10.05 8.13
C GLU A 207 -11.88 8.82 8.67
N CYS A 208 -10.90 9.08 9.53
CA CYS A 208 -10.05 8.04 10.10
C CYS A 208 -10.59 7.59 11.47
N PRO A 209 -10.62 6.27 11.76
CA PRO A 209 -10.78 5.78 13.12
C PRO A 209 -9.69 6.34 14.05
N VAL A 210 -9.87 6.19 15.35
CA VAL A 210 -8.85 6.56 16.34
C VAL A 210 -7.53 5.82 16.00
N VAL A 211 -6.46 6.60 15.82
CA VAL A 211 -5.13 6.07 15.50
C VAL A 211 -4.63 5.18 16.62
N SER A 212 -4.47 3.89 16.34
CA SER A 212 -3.83 2.92 17.22
C SER A 212 -3.52 1.63 16.45
N ASN A 213 -2.58 0.82 16.96
CA ASN A 213 -2.24 -0.48 16.38
C ASN A 213 -3.40 -1.49 16.34
N LYS A 214 -4.41 -1.30 17.17
CA LYS A 214 -5.60 -2.16 17.16
C LYS A 214 -6.52 -1.88 15.97
N ASN A 215 -6.37 -0.72 15.34
CA ASN A 215 -7.29 -0.22 14.33
C ASN A 215 -6.69 -0.23 12.91
N ILE A 216 -5.54 -0.86 12.70
CA ILE A 216 -4.90 -0.98 11.38
C ILE A 216 -5.87 -1.56 10.33
N SER A 217 -6.66 -2.57 10.73
CA SER A 217 -7.60 -3.26 9.84
C SER A 217 -9.01 -2.64 9.82
N VAL A 218 -9.27 -1.60 10.61
CA VAL A 218 -10.52 -0.85 10.57
C VAL A 218 -10.45 0.11 9.38
N PRO A 219 -11.42 0.11 8.46
CA PRO A 219 -11.34 0.93 7.27
C PRO A 219 -11.39 2.42 7.60
N VAL A 220 -10.55 3.21 6.93
CA VAL A 220 -10.78 4.65 6.79
C VAL A 220 -11.91 4.87 5.79
N LEU A 221 -12.64 5.96 5.95
CA LEU A 221 -13.83 6.22 5.15
C LEU A 221 -13.49 7.29 4.12
N ALA A 222 -13.50 6.96 2.84
CA ALA A 222 -13.24 7.92 1.78
C ALA A 222 -14.40 8.90 1.65
N SER A 223 -14.05 10.17 1.44
CA SER A 223 -15.01 11.19 1.04
C SER A 223 -15.63 10.87 -0.33
N PRO A 224 -16.92 11.20 -0.56
CA PRO A 224 -17.54 11.10 -1.89
C PRO A 224 -16.84 11.95 -2.98
N SER A 225 -15.99 12.90 -2.58
CA SER A 225 -15.21 13.77 -3.47
C SER A 225 -13.89 13.13 -3.95
N CYS A 226 -13.70 11.83 -3.78
CA CYS A 226 -12.52 11.13 -4.29
C CYS A 226 -12.68 10.68 -5.75
N LYS A 227 -11.55 10.58 -6.45
CA LYS A 227 -11.42 10.01 -7.80
C LYS A 227 -10.34 8.93 -7.82
N PHE A 228 -10.34 8.11 -8.87
CA PHE A 228 -9.36 7.04 -9.05
C PHE A 228 -8.40 7.38 -10.19
N MET A 229 -7.11 7.22 -9.95
CA MET A 229 -6.07 7.29 -10.98
C MET A 229 -5.55 5.87 -11.22
N VAL A 230 -5.86 5.30 -12.39
CA VAL A 230 -5.52 3.92 -12.77
C VAL A 230 -4.35 3.93 -13.73
N LEU A 231 -3.32 3.15 -13.44
CA LEU A 231 -2.10 3.03 -14.25
C LEU A 231 -2.05 1.68 -14.96
N LYS A 232 -1.57 1.71 -16.20
CA LYS A 232 -1.38 0.50 -17.01
C LYS A 232 -0.23 -0.38 -16.52
N HIS A 233 0.84 0.23 -15.98
CA HIS A 233 2.03 -0.47 -15.54
C HIS A 233 2.17 -0.39 -14.01
N PRO A 234 2.55 -1.50 -13.34
CA PRO A 234 2.56 -1.60 -11.89
C PRO A 234 3.81 -0.99 -11.24
N ASP A 235 4.85 -0.67 -12.01
CA ASP A 235 6.06 -0.09 -11.44
C ASP A 235 5.85 1.38 -11.09
N VAL A 236 5.48 1.62 -9.83
CA VAL A 236 5.24 2.96 -9.30
C VAL A 236 6.51 3.81 -9.24
N GLN A 237 7.71 3.20 -9.26
CA GLN A 237 8.96 3.98 -9.25
C GLN A 237 9.10 4.82 -10.53
N GLU A 238 8.58 4.31 -11.64
CA GLU A 238 8.62 4.98 -12.94
C GLU A 238 7.67 6.20 -13.03
N LEU A 239 6.88 6.49 -12.00
CA LEU A 239 5.94 7.61 -11.99
C LEU A 239 6.65 8.97 -11.95
N ALA A 240 7.88 9.06 -11.43
CA ALA A 240 8.68 10.28 -11.49
C ALA A 240 9.55 10.38 -12.77
N ASP A 241 9.71 9.29 -13.53
CA ASP A 241 10.63 9.24 -14.66
C ASP A 241 10.11 9.98 -15.90
N ALA A 242 10.86 10.95 -16.41
CA ALA A 242 10.42 11.78 -17.53
C ALA A 242 10.34 11.05 -18.89
N ASP A 243 11.09 9.95 -19.04
CA ASP A 243 11.40 9.35 -20.34
C ASP A 243 10.52 8.15 -20.72
N LYS A 244 9.62 7.71 -19.84
CA LYS A 244 8.76 6.56 -20.08
C LYS A 244 7.36 6.98 -20.54
N ASN A 245 6.96 6.45 -21.70
CA ASN A 245 5.61 6.59 -22.23
C ASN A 245 4.63 5.78 -21.39
N ASN A 246 4.07 6.42 -20.37
CA ASN A 246 3.03 5.85 -19.53
C ASN A 246 1.67 6.47 -19.84
N SER A 247 0.61 5.67 -19.70
CA SER A 247 -0.78 6.11 -19.79
C SER A 247 -1.48 5.88 -18.47
N MET A 248 -2.36 6.81 -18.13
CA MET A 248 -3.13 6.82 -16.90
C MET A 248 -4.58 7.18 -17.22
N TYR A 249 -5.52 6.60 -16.49
CA TYR A 249 -6.93 6.92 -16.57
C TYR A 249 -7.36 7.57 -15.26
N GLU A 250 -7.92 8.76 -15.35
CA GLU A 250 -8.64 9.38 -14.24
C GLU A 250 -10.11 8.99 -14.36
N ILE A 251 -10.66 8.47 -13.27
CA ILE A 251 -12.04 8.03 -13.19
C ILE A 251 -12.71 8.79 -12.06
N SER A 252 -13.71 9.58 -12.41
CA SER A 252 -14.53 10.34 -11.47
C SER A 252 -16.02 10.17 -11.77
N THR A 253 -16.88 10.77 -10.95
CA THR A 253 -18.32 10.86 -11.22
C THR A 253 -18.64 11.64 -12.50
N ALA A 254 -17.77 12.55 -12.94
CA ALA A 254 -17.93 13.28 -14.20
C ALA A 254 -17.60 12.45 -15.46
N GLY A 255 -16.78 11.39 -15.33
CA GLY A 255 -16.41 10.55 -16.45
C GLY A 255 -15.00 9.95 -16.34
N VAL A 256 -14.54 9.39 -17.46
CA VAL A 256 -13.17 8.87 -17.62
C VAL A 256 -12.36 9.84 -18.47
N THR A 257 -11.19 10.23 -17.98
CA THR A 257 -10.23 11.05 -18.73
C THR A 257 -8.92 10.30 -18.87
N ARG A 258 -8.44 10.15 -20.10
CA ARG A 258 -7.13 9.55 -20.37
C ARG A 258 -6.03 10.61 -20.34
N TYR A 259 -4.90 10.27 -19.74
CA TYR A 259 -3.67 11.06 -19.71
C TYR A 259 -2.54 10.26 -20.34
N ILE A 260 -1.61 10.99 -20.96
CA ILE A 260 -0.32 10.45 -21.41
C ILE A 260 0.76 11.27 -20.74
N LYS A 261 1.81 10.58 -20.28
CA LYS A 261 2.96 11.22 -19.66
C LYS A 261 3.77 12.00 -20.71
N LYS A 262 4.13 13.26 -20.41
CA LYS A 262 5.08 14.06 -21.19
C LYS A 262 6.09 14.67 -20.23
N GLY A 263 7.31 14.13 -20.19
CA GLY A 263 8.24 14.45 -19.11
C GLY A 263 7.70 13.98 -17.76
N LYS A 264 7.83 14.79 -16.71
CA LYS A 264 7.31 14.45 -15.37
C LYS A 264 5.79 14.64 -15.21
N HIS A 265 5.13 15.25 -16.19
CA HIS A 265 3.74 15.70 -16.04
C HIS A 265 2.76 14.89 -16.89
N TRP A 266 1.54 14.77 -16.40
CA TRP A 266 0.45 14.15 -17.11
C TRP A 266 -0.25 15.15 -18.02
N VAL A 267 -0.43 14.79 -19.29
CA VAL A 267 -1.12 15.62 -20.27
C VAL A 267 -2.42 14.96 -20.68
N ARG A 268 -3.52 15.68 -20.43
CA ARG A 268 -4.88 15.25 -20.78
C ARG A 268 -4.99 15.00 -22.27
N GLN A 269 -5.48 13.82 -22.65
CA GLN A 269 -5.83 13.51 -24.02
C GLN A 269 -7.25 14.01 -24.32
N LYS A 270 -7.46 14.50 -25.55
CA LYS A 270 -8.82 14.77 -26.02
C LYS A 270 -9.59 13.45 -26.08
N PRO A 271 -10.90 13.44 -25.76
CA PRO A 271 -11.71 12.24 -25.87
C PRO A 271 -11.57 11.67 -27.28
N ARG A 272 -11.08 10.44 -27.40
CA ARG A 272 -11.16 9.72 -28.67
C ARG A 272 -12.65 9.41 -28.85
N ARG A 273 -13.26 9.84 -29.95
CA ARG A 273 -14.62 9.38 -30.29
C ARG A 273 -14.54 7.86 -30.35
N LEU A 274 -15.17 7.17 -29.40
CA LEU A 274 -15.37 5.72 -29.47
C LEU A 274 -16.11 5.46 -30.78
N ARG A 275 -15.55 4.60 -31.63
CA ARG A 275 -16.18 4.14 -32.86
C ARG A 275 -17.07 2.94 -32.54
#